data_AF-A0A1F8RLS3-F1
#
_entry.id   AF-A0A1F8RLS3-F1
#
_cell.length_a   1.000
_cell.length_b   1.000
_cell.length_c   1.000
_cell.angle_alpha   90.00
_cell.angle_beta   90.00
_cell.angle_gamma   90.00
#
_symmetry.space_group_name_H-M   'P 1'
#
loop_
_entity.id
_entity.type
_entity.pdbx_description
1 polymer ?
#
loop_
_entity_poly.entity_id
_entity_poly.type
_entity_poly.pdbx_seq_one_letter_code
_entity_poly.pdbx_strand_id
1 'polypeptide(L)'
;MKKILQEGEKQVYHCARVNVAVYKSLPLVHAAGTVPGLHQIDLLVTDRRVIVKGAILGGVPVAEFDLWYPRLHPRGDCDVLAQVVLGKDPWGSQHLHLIAWARRHGPLRSDETHLYLYTDEAERLARILNRCLEAEPLDAR
;
A
#
# COMPACT_ATOMS: atom_id res chain seq x y z
N MET A 1 -3.66 -21.33 -1.22
CA MET A 1 -3.56 -19.85 -1.06
C MET A 1 -3.30 -19.54 0.40
N LYS A 2 -2.16 -18.93 0.75
CA LYS A 2 -1.90 -18.45 2.12
C LYS A 2 -2.97 -17.40 2.47
N LYS A 3 -3.53 -17.45 3.68
CA LYS A 3 -4.37 -16.37 4.22
C LYS A 3 -3.57 -15.07 4.16
N ILE A 4 -4.06 -14.11 3.38
CA ILE A 4 -3.50 -12.75 3.26
C ILE A 4 -3.66 -11.99 4.59
N LEU A 5 -4.75 -12.29 5.31
CA LEU A 5 -5.06 -11.74 6.62
C LEU A 5 -4.37 -12.54 7.72
N GLN A 6 -3.73 -11.85 8.66
CA GLN A 6 -3.24 -12.43 9.91
C GLN A 6 -4.41 -12.82 10.83
N GLU A 7 -4.14 -13.68 11.81
CA GLU A 7 -5.17 -14.09 12.77
C GLU A 7 -5.71 -12.87 13.55
N GLY A 8 -7.04 -12.74 13.58
CA GLY A 8 -7.74 -11.59 14.18
C GLY A 8 -7.76 -10.31 13.33
N GLU A 9 -7.08 -10.26 12.18
CA GLU A 9 -7.09 -9.11 11.26
C GLU A 9 -8.40 -9.07 10.47
N LYS A 10 -9.07 -7.90 10.47
CA LYS A 10 -10.34 -7.70 9.77
C LYS A 10 -10.12 -6.90 8.50
N GLN A 11 -10.67 -7.39 7.40
CA GLN A 11 -10.73 -6.63 6.17
C GLN A 11 -11.74 -5.47 6.31
N VAL A 12 -11.27 -4.24 6.10
CA VAL A 12 -12.09 -3.02 6.06
C VAL A 12 -12.53 -2.72 4.63
N TYR A 13 -11.63 -2.87 3.66
CA TYR A 13 -11.91 -2.60 2.26
C TYR A 13 -11.02 -3.43 1.33
N HIS A 14 -11.49 -3.71 0.13
CA HIS A 14 -10.70 -4.36 -0.91
C HIS A 14 -10.97 -3.70 -2.25
N CYS A 15 -9.94 -3.11 -2.85
CA CYS A 15 -9.93 -2.65 -4.23
C CYS A 15 -9.17 -3.68 -5.07
N ALA A 16 -9.91 -4.48 -5.84
CA ALA A 16 -9.38 -5.56 -6.65
C ALA A 16 -8.70 -5.08 -7.95
N ARG A 17 -8.67 -3.76 -8.20
CA ARG A 17 -8.14 -3.22 -9.46
C ARG A 17 -7.49 -1.87 -9.26
N VAL A 18 -6.21 -1.90 -8.95
CA VAL A 18 -5.28 -0.78 -9.17
C VAL A 18 -4.73 -0.91 -10.60
N ASN A 19 -4.93 0.12 -11.41
CA ASN A 19 -4.54 0.12 -12.83
C ASN A 19 -3.02 0.29 -12.99
N VAL A 20 -2.38 1.10 -12.14
CA VAL A 20 -0.92 1.28 -12.18
C VAL A 20 -0.42 1.53 -10.76
N ALA A 21 0.69 0.90 -10.39
CA ALA A 21 1.43 1.21 -9.18
C ALA A 21 2.86 1.63 -9.53
N VAL A 22 3.24 2.87 -9.20
CA VAL A 22 4.63 3.32 -9.28
C VAL A 22 5.17 3.42 -7.87
N TYR A 23 6.32 2.82 -7.60
CA TYR A 23 6.97 2.98 -6.31
C TYR A 23 8.41 3.46 -6.44
N LYS A 24 8.80 4.34 -5.52
CA LYS A 24 10.14 4.92 -5.45
C LYS A 24 10.77 4.55 -4.11
N SER A 25 11.85 3.78 -4.18
CA SER A 25 12.74 3.50 -3.05
C SER A 25 14.16 3.75 -3.55
N LEU A 26 14.72 4.94 -3.29
CA LEU A 26 16.04 5.31 -3.82
C LEU A 26 17.09 4.23 -3.54
N PRO A 27 18.00 3.96 -4.51
CA PRO A 27 18.15 4.67 -5.79
C PRO A 27 17.20 4.18 -6.90
N LEU A 28 16.31 3.23 -6.61
CA LEU A 28 15.52 2.52 -7.61
C LEU A 28 14.09 3.07 -7.72
N VAL A 29 13.72 3.47 -8.94
CA VAL A 29 12.33 3.71 -9.32
C VAL A 29 11.84 2.46 -10.04
N HIS A 30 10.75 1.88 -9.55
CA HIS A 30 10.10 0.75 -10.20
C HIS A 30 8.67 1.14 -10.53
N ALA A 31 8.27 0.88 -11.77
CA ALA A 31 6.89 1.04 -12.21
C ALA A 31 6.32 -0.35 -12.49
N ALA A 32 5.27 -0.72 -11.77
CA ALA A 32 4.44 -1.88 -12.06
C ALA A 32 3.14 -1.37 -12.69
N GLY A 33 3.03 -1.48 -14.02
CA GLY A 33 1.79 -1.18 -14.75
C GLY A 33 1.00 -2.45 -15.02
N THR A 34 -0.33 -2.34 -15.12
CA THR A 34 -1.15 -3.44 -15.67
C THR A 34 -0.87 -3.57 -17.16
N VAL A 35 -0.26 -4.67 -17.59
CA VAL A 35 -0.19 -5.07 -19.00
C VAL A 35 -1.50 -5.77 -19.35
N PRO A 36 -2.14 -5.51 -20.51
CA PRO A 36 -3.35 -6.21 -20.89
C PRO A 36 -3.14 -7.74 -20.92
N GLY A 37 -3.88 -8.48 -20.08
CA GLY A 37 -3.90 -9.95 -20.05
C GLY A 37 -3.11 -10.60 -18.91
N LEU A 38 -2.25 -9.87 -18.20
CA LEU A 38 -1.48 -10.38 -17.07
C LEU A 38 -1.33 -9.24 -16.06
N HIS A 39 -1.71 -9.52 -14.81
CA HIS A 39 -1.44 -8.76 -13.59
C HIS A 39 -2.57 -7.86 -13.07
N GLN A 40 -3.30 -8.37 -12.07
CA GLN A 40 -4.21 -7.60 -11.21
C GLN A 40 -3.41 -7.08 -10.01
N ILE A 41 -3.42 -5.76 -9.78
CA ILE A 41 -2.86 -5.18 -8.56
C ILE A 41 -4.02 -5.00 -7.57
N ASP A 42 -3.94 -5.69 -6.43
CA ASP A 42 -4.94 -5.60 -5.37
C ASP A 42 -4.47 -4.65 -4.25
N LEU A 43 -5.38 -3.81 -3.76
CA LEU A 43 -5.19 -3.03 -2.56
C LEU A 43 -6.19 -3.51 -1.50
N LEU A 44 -5.66 -4.11 -0.45
CA LEU A 44 -6.43 -4.54 0.70
C LEU A 44 -6.21 -3.58 1.87
N VAL A 45 -7.29 -3.04 2.41
CA VAL A 45 -7.27 -2.23 3.63
C VAL A 45 -7.81 -3.09 4.77
N THR A 46 -7.03 -3.23 5.83
CA THR A 46 -7.46 -3.94 7.04
C THR A 46 -7.59 -2.97 8.21
N ASP A 47 -7.97 -3.47 9.37
CA ASP A 47 -7.94 -2.72 10.62
C ASP A 47 -6.51 -2.51 11.16
N ARG A 48 -5.51 -3.21 10.59
CA ARG A 48 -4.11 -3.19 11.06
C ARG A 48 -3.10 -2.59 10.08
N ARG A 49 -3.31 -2.75 8.78
CA ARG A 49 -2.36 -2.39 7.75
C ARG A 49 -3.03 -2.23 6.38
N VAL A 50 -2.27 -1.73 5.44
CA VAL A 50 -2.61 -1.67 4.02
C VAL A 50 -1.69 -2.63 3.28
N ILE A 51 -2.28 -3.52 2.49
CA ILE A 51 -1.55 -4.50 1.69
C ILE A 51 -1.73 -4.17 0.22
N VAL A 52 -0.64 -3.91 -0.49
CA VAL A 52 -0.63 -3.72 -1.93
C VAL A 52 0.03 -4.94 -2.57
N LYS A 53 -0.76 -5.74 -3.30
CA LYS A 53 -0.29 -6.95 -3.99
C LYS A 53 -0.23 -6.69 -5.48
N GLY A 54 0.98 -6.55 -6.01
CA GLY A 54 1.25 -6.68 -7.43
C GLY A 54 1.21 -8.15 -7.84
N ALA A 55 0.69 -8.42 -9.04
CA ALA A 55 0.51 -9.80 -9.47
C ALA A 55 1.83 -10.56 -9.74
N ILE A 56 1.64 -11.84 -10.01
CA ILE A 56 2.66 -12.86 -10.17
C ILE A 56 3.15 -12.90 -11.62
N LEU A 57 4.43 -12.65 -11.88
CA LEU A 57 5.08 -12.92 -13.18
C LEU A 57 5.82 -14.26 -13.07
N GLY A 58 5.37 -15.27 -13.82
CA GLY A 58 6.04 -16.58 -13.87
C GLY A 58 6.10 -17.35 -12.53
N GLY A 59 5.10 -17.19 -11.65
CA GLY A 59 5.07 -17.83 -10.32
C GLY A 59 5.73 -17.01 -9.20
N VAL A 60 6.34 -15.86 -9.50
CA VAL A 60 6.98 -14.98 -8.51
C VAL A 60 6.10 -13.75 -8.23
N PRO A 61 5.71 -13.46 -6.97
CA PRO A 61 5.06 -12.20 -6.61
C PRO A 61 6.00 -11.03 -6.91
N VAL A 62 5.58 -10.10 -7.78
CA VAL A 62 6.48 -9.04 -8.31
C VAL A 62 6.65 -7.88 -7.32
N ALA A 63 5.63 -7.57 -6.50
CA ALA A 63 5.76 -6.63 -5.39
C ALA A 63 4.62 -6.83 -4.38
N GLU A 64 4.95 -7.06 -3.11
CA GLU A 64 4.00 -7.04 -2.00
C GLU A 64 4.47 -5.99 -1.00
N PHE A 65 3.64 -4.99 -0.71
CA PHE A 65 3.90 -3.97 0.31
C PHE A 65 2.90 -4.14 1.45
N ASP A 66 3.42 -4.40 2.64
CA ASP A 66 2.66 -4.47 3.88
C ASP A 66 2.93 -3.22 4.71
N LEU A 67 2.06 -2.21 4.58
CA LEU A 67 2.21 -0.91 5.22
C LEU A 67 1.38 -0.84 6.50
N TRP A 68 2.02 -0.94 7.66
CA TRP A 68 1.36 -0.94 8.96
C TRP A 68 0.89 0.45 9.36
N TYR A 69 -0.25 0.54 10.06
CA TYR A 69 -0.62 1.81 10.66
C TYR A 69 0.33 2.15 11.81
N PRO A 70 0.76 3.42 11.96
CA PRO A 70 1.78 3.82 12.93
C PRO A 70 1.50 3.35 14.36
N ARG A 71 0.21 3.37 14.76
CA ARG A 71 -0.23 2.97 16.10
C ARG A 71 -0.25 1.46 16.36
N LEU A 72 -0.17 0.64 15.31
CA LEU A 72 -0.26 -0.83 15.37
C LEU A 72 1.09 -1.49 15.02
N HIS A 73 2.17 -0.70 15.08
CA HIS A 73 3.52 -1.10 14.68
C HIS A 73 4.01 -2.34 15.45
N PRO A 74 4.16 -3.51 14.81
CA PRO A 74 4.96 -4.58 15.39
C PRO A 74 6.43 -4.15 15.31
N ARG A 75 7.02 -3.77 16.45
CA ARG A 75 8.47 -3.65 16.71
C ARG A 75 9.36 -3.36 15.48
N GLY A 76 9.68 -2.10 15.17
CA GLY A 76 10.81 -1.63 14.34
C GLY A 76 11.13 -2.24 12.96
N ASP A 77 10.47 -3.31 12.54
CA ASP A 77 10.91 -4.24 11.48
C ASP A 77 9.96 -4.23 10.26
N CYS A 78 8.94 -3.38 10.29
CA CYS A 78 7.91 -3.27 9.26
C CYS A 78 7.88 -1.89 8.61
N ASP A 79 7.38 -1.82 7.38
CA ASP A 79 7.10 -0.55 6.72
C ASP A 79 5.84 0.08 7.34
N VAL A 80 5.88 1.39 7.61
CA VAL A 80 4.80 2.11 8.32
C VAL A 80 4.17 3.12 7.38
N LEU A 81 2.86 3.07 7.20
CA LEU A 81 2.12 4.08 6.44
C LEU A 81 2.09 5.40 7.23
N ALA A 82 2.86 6.39 6.78
CA ALA A 82 2.94 7.70 7.43
C ALA A 82 1.86 8.65 6.93
N GLN A 83 1.57 8.64 5.64
CA GLN A 83 0.64 9.59 5.03
C GLN A 83 -0.08 9.01 3.82
N VAL A 84 -1.31 9.49 3.59
CA VAL A 84 -2.13 9.21 2.42
C VAL A 84 -2.53 10.54 1.78
N VAL A 85 -2.15 10.74 0.53
CA VAL A 85 -2.46 11.95 -0.24
C VAL A 85 -3.27 11.57 -1.47
N LEU A 86 -4.36 12.29 -1.72
CA LEU A 86 -5.05 12.23 -3.01
C LEU A 86 -4.34 13.18 -3.97
N GLY A 87 -3.69 12.63 -4.98
CA GLY A 87 -2.99 13.38 -6.01
C GLY A 87 -3.76 13.42 -7.32
N LYS A 88 -3.35 14.34 -8.19
CA LYS A 88 -3.82 14.44 -9.57
C LYS A 88 -2.61 14.60 -10.48
N ASP A 89 -2.55 13.81 -11.55
CA ASP A 89 -1.49 13.94 -12.55
C ASP A 89 -1.76 15.12 -13.52
N PRO A 90 -0.78 15.52 -14.33
CA PRO A 90 -0.96 16.61 -15.30
C PRO A 90 -2.03 16.36 -16.37
N TRP A 91 -2.38 15.09 -16.63
CA TRP A 91 -3.43 14.70 -17.58
C TRP A 91 -4.82 14.63 -16.94
N GLY A 92 -4.89 14.89 -15.64
CA GLY A 92 -6.12 14.97 -14.87
C GLY A 92 -6.57 13.67 -14.22
N SER A 93 -5.78 12.59 -14.31
CA SER A 93 -6.09 11.34 -13.62
C SER A 93 -5.80 11.47 -12.12
N GLN A 94 -6.73 11.01 -11.30
CA GLN A 94 -6.52 10.94 -9.85
C GLN A 94 -5.68 9.72 -9.49
N HIS A 95 -4.85 9.85 -8.47
CA HIS A 95 -4.09 8.75 -7.90
C HIS A 95 -4.02 8.84 -6.39
N LEU A 96 -3.86 7.69 -5.76
CA LEU A 96 -3.63 7.57 -4.33
C LEU A 96 -2.12 7.50 -4.08
N HIS A 97 -1.57 8.48 -3.38
CA HIS A 97 -0.16 8.54 -3.01
C HIS A 97 0.00 8.11 -1.55
N LEU A 98 0.63 6.96 -1.34
CA LEU A 98 0.97 6.42 -0.03
C LEU A 98 2.43 6.74 0.27
N ILE A 99 2.68 7.37 1.40
CA ILE A 99 4.04 7.66 1.90
C ILE A 99 4.24 6.77 3.11
N ALA A 100 5.27 5.94 3.07
CA ALA A 100 5.59 5.01 4.13
C ALA A 100 7.02 5.17 4.60
N TRP A 101 7.26 5.03 5.91
CA TRP A 101 8.60 4.87 6.43
C TRP A 101 9.05 3.43 6.23
N ALA A 102 10.15 3.23 5.52
CA ALA A 102 10.71 1.92 5.26
C ALA A 102 11.33 1.35 6.54
N ARG A 103 11.25 0.03 6.71
CA ARG A 103 12.04 -0.67 7.72
C ARG A 103 13.54 -0.32 7.54
N ARG A 104 14.25 -0.10 8.65
CA ARG A 104 15.66 0.32 8.66
C ARG A 104 16.51 -0.60 7.79
N HIS A 105 17.16 -0.06 6.76
CA HIS A 105 17.86 -0.86 5.76
C HIS A 105 19.15 -0.24 5.26
N GLY A 106 20.24 -0.54 5.97
CA GLY A 106 21.60 -0.22 5.51
C GLY A 106 21.82 1.25 5.17
N PRO A 107 23.00 1.63 4.67
CA PRO A 107 23.33 3.03 4.40
C PRO A 107 22.80 3.57 3.05
N LEU A 108 22.25 2.71 2.18
CA LEU A 108 21.97 3.05 0.78
C LEU A 108 20.47 3.09 0.42
N ARG A 109 19.57 2.80 1.37
CA ARG A 109 18.13 2.83 1.13
C ARG A 109 17.52 4.02 1.87
N SER A 110 16.63 4.74 1.20
CA SER A 110 15.87 5.81 1.85
C SER A 110 14.98 5.23 2.95
N ASP A 111 14.87 5.96 4.06
CA ASP A 111 13.91 5.68 5.13
C ASP A 111 12.46 5.94 4.68
N GLU A 112 12.23 6.42 3.45
CA GLU A 112 10.92 6.75 2.90
C GLU A 112 10.65 5.99 1.59
N THR A 113 9.44 5.43 1.49
CA THR A 113 8.89 4.78 0.31
C THR A 113 7.65 5.52 -0.14
N HIS A 114 7.61 5.91 -1.40
CA HIS A 114 6.42 6.49 -2.02
C HIS A 114 5.78 5.48 -2.97
N LEU A 115 4.47 5.29 -2.86
CA LEU A 115 3.68 4.49 -3.79
C LEU A 115 2.57 5.34 -4.40
N TYR A 116 2.48 5.37 -5.72
CA TYR A 116 1.45 6.07 -6.48
C TYR A 116 0.54 5.02 -7.13
N LEU A 117 -0.70 4.94 -6.68
CA LEU A 117 -1.68 3.95 -7.11
C LEU A 117 -2.77 4.63 -7.93
N TYR A 118 -2.79 4.37 -9.22
CA TYR A 118 -3.77 4.92 -10.17
C TYR A 118 -4.98 3.99 -10.21
N THR A 119 -6.13 4.50 -9.79
CA THR A 119 -7.38 3.74 -9.71
C THR A 119 -8.55 4.71 -9.74
N ASP A 120 -9.66 4.28 -10.33
CA ASP A 120 -10.91 5.05 -10.37
C ASP A 120 -11.52 5.25 -8.97
N GLU A 121 -11.02 4.50 -7.98
CA GLU A 121 -11.46 4.56 -6.59
C GLU A 121 -10.56 5.43 -5.69
N ALA A 122 -9.62 6.20 -6.25
CA ALA A 122 -8.57 6.89 -5.49
C ALA A 122 -9.14 7.79 -4.38
N GLU A 123 -10.18 8.57 -4.66
CA GLU A 123 -10.82 9.44 -3.67
C GLU A 123 -11.51 8.65 -2.54
N ARG A 124 -12.19 7.55 -2.89
CA ARG A 124 -12.86 6.68 -1.90
C ARG A 124 -11.82 6.02 -1.00
N LEU A 125 -10.75 5.50 -1.59
CA LEU A 125 -9.64 4.88 -0.87
C LEU A 125 -8.93 5.87 0.04
N ALA A 126 -8.66 7.10 -0.42
CA ALA A 126 -8.07 8.14 0.39
C ALA A 126 -8.92 8.44 1.65
N ARG A 127 -10.25 8.53 1.51
CA ARG A 127 -11.15 8.72 2.65
C ARG A 127 -11.17 7.53 3.62
N ILE A 128 -11.12 6.31 3.12
CA ILE A 128 -11.07 5.11 3.97
C ILE A 128 -9.75 5.08 4.73
N LEU A 129 -8.63 5.25 4.03
CA LEU A 129 -7.30 5.15 4.60
C LEU A 129 -6.99 6.25 5.59
N ASN A 130 -7.40 7.50 5.32
CA ASN A 130 -7.24 8.58 6.29
C ASN A 130 -8.04 8.31 7.58
N ARG A 131 -9.29 7.82 7.47
CA ARG A 131 -10.04 7.37 8.66
C ARG A 131 -9.33 6.23 9.39
N CYS A 132 -8.77 5.28 8.66
CA CYS A 132 -8.00 4.20 9.26
C CYS A 132 -6.72 4.71 9.93
N LEU A 133 -6.05 5.75 9.42
CA LEU A 133 -4.88 6.38 10.04
C LEU A 133 -5.26 7.14 11.32
N GLU A 134 -6.43 7.78 11.34
CA GLU A 134 -6.90 8.62 12.45
C GLU A 134 -7.61 7.84 13.57
N ALA A 135 -8.13 6.63 13.30
CA ALA A 135 -8.89 5.88 14.29
C ALA A 135 -8.10 5.56 15.58
N GLU A 136 -8.79 5.43 16.72
CA GLU A 136 -8.19 4.85 17.92
C GLU A 136 -8.08 3.31 17.77
N PRO A 137 -7.13 2.63 18.43
CA PRO A 137 -7.05 1.18 18.38
C PRO A 137 -8.36 0.57 18.89
N LEU A 138 -9.02 -0.25 18.06
CA LEU A 138 -10.27 -0.93 18.40
C LEU A 138 -10.09 -2.00 19.50
N ASP A 139 -8.83 -2.33 19.84
CA ASP A 139 -8.46 -3.37 20.80
C ASP A 139 -7.74 -2.77 22.03
N ALA A 140 -8.41 -1.87 22.75
CA ALA A 140 -8.03 -1.45 24.11
C ALA A 140 -8.90 -2.12 25.20
N ARG A 141 -9.41 -3.34 24.93
CA ARG A 141 -10.20 -4.14 25.87
C ARG A 141 -9.75 -5.59 25.88
#